data_AF-A0A9X5QIW2-F1
#
_entry.id   AF-A0A9X5QIW2-F1
#
_cell.length_a   1.000
_cell.length_b   1.000
_cell.length_c   1.000
_cell.angle_alpha   90.00
_cell.angle_beta   90.00
_cell.angle_gamma   90.00
#
_symmetry.space_group_name_H-M   'P 1'
#
loop_
_entity.id
_entity.type
_entity.pdbx_description
1 polymer ?
#
loop_
_entity_poly.entity_id
_entity_poly.type
_entity_poly.pdbx_seq_one_letter_code
_entity_poly.pdbx_strand_id
1 'polypeptide(L)'
;MCFAYGLPHKPNIQTILPHWLSMPSVPKGDQVRQHSEACQQRIDANGNWLRQTDGKILDKAIEPEVETIGNTERFQSHARTVDDHSSKSVGGTKTLEALGAFYIVDKFGERITSVLHWSARGWHAFKCHFR
;
A
#
# COMPACT_ATOMS: atom_id res chain seq x y z
N MET A 1 19.11 28.45 -20.71
CA MET A 1 17.70 28.39 -21.17
C MET A 1 17.75 28.24 -22.68
N CYS A 2 17.08 27.25 -23.26
CA CYS A 2 17.05 27.05 -24.72
C CYS A 2 15.59 27.09 -25.19
N PHE A 3 15.40 27.36 -26.48
CA PHE A 3 14.10 27.39 -27.13
C PHE A 3 14.04 26.25 -28.12
N ALA A 4 13.01 25.41 -28.03
CA ALA A 4 12.81 24.33 -28.98
C ALA A 4 12.71 24.93 -30.39
N TYR A 5 13.55 24.46 -31.32
CA TYR A 5 13.65 24.97 -32.69
C TYR A 5 13.96 26.48 -32.77
N GLY A 6 14.54 27.08 -31.73
CA GLY A 6 14.81 28.52 -31.67
C GLY A 6 13.57 29.40 -31.47
N LEU A 7 12.38 28.82 -31.21
CA LEU A 7 11.12 29.55 -31.09
C LEU A 7 10.95 30.15 -29.69
N PRO A 8 10.91 31.49 -29.52
CA PRO A 8 10.83 32.14 -28.20
C PRO A 8 9.62 31.72 -27.35
N HIS A 9 8.55 31.24 -28.00
CA HIS A 9 7.34 30.75 -27.34
C HIS A 9 7.39 29.26 -26.94
N LYS A 10 8.54 28.59 -27.12
CA LYS A 10 8.75 27.17 -26.75
C LYS A 10 9.99 27.01 -25.89
N PRO A 11 10.04 27.59 -24.67
CA PRO A 11 11.18 27.39 -23.77
C PRO A 11 11.32 25.92 -23.39
N ASN A 12 12.55 25.43 -23.25
CA ASN A 12 12.86 24.14 -22.65
C ASN A 12 14.01 24.24 -21.63
N ILE A 13 14.06 23.25 -20.73
CA ILE A 13 15.15 23.06 -19.76
C ILE A 13 16.02 21.93 -20.31
N GLN A 14 17.25 22.25 -20.70
CA GLN A 14 18.21 21.26 -21.22
C GLN A 14 18.98 20.56 -20.10
N THR A 15 19.46 21.34 -19.13
CA THR A 15 20.24 20.84 -18.00
C THR A 15 19.99 21.73 -16.79
N ILE A 16 19.89 21.13 -15.61
CA ILE A 16 19.98 21.84 -14.33
C ILE A 16 21.39 21.56 -13.81
N LEU A 17 22.21 22.61 -13.73
CA LEU A 17 23.53 22.52 -13.11
C LEU A 17 23.40 23.00 -11.66
N PRO A 18 23.67 22.14 -10.67
CA PRO A 18 23.63 22.59 -9.29
C PRO A 18 24.83 23.51 -9.04
N HIS A 19 24.59 24.65 -8.40
CA HIS A 19 25.65 25.52 -7.92
C HIS A 19 25.78 25.30 -6.42
N TRP A 20 26.98 24.93 -5.95
CA TRP A 20 27.29 24.64 -4.54
C TRP A 20 26.53 23.46 -3.89
N LEU A 21 25.86 22.61 -4.69
CA LEU A 21 25.14 21.42 -4.23
C LEU A 21 25.53 20.21 -5.11
N SER A 22 25.48 19.00 -4.55
CA SER A 22 25.60 17.77 -5.34
C SER A 22 24.26 17.45 -6.01
N MET A 23 24.32 16.95 -7.24
CA MET A 23 23.15 16.39 -7.91
C MET A 23 22.86 15.01 -7.30
N PRO A 24 21.59 14.59 -7.17
CA PRO A 24 21.31 13.19 -6.86
C PRO A 24 21.95 12.24 -7.86
N SER A 25 22.42 11.10 -7.35
CA SER A 25 22.87 10.01 -8.20
C SER A 25 21.66 9.39 -8.91
N VAL A 26 21.58 9.57 -10.21
CA VAL A 26 20.55 8.96 -11.07
C VAL A 26 21.27 8.13 -12.13
N PRO A 27 21.41 6.81 -11.93
CA PRO A 27 21.97 5.91 -12.92
C PRO A 27 21.24 5.98 -14.26
N LYS A 28 21.90 5.57 -15.33
CA LYS A 28 21.30 5.55 -16.66
C LYS A 28 20.07 4.62 -16.68
N GLY A 29 18.94 5.15 -17.14
CA GLY A 29 17.67 4.42 -17.23
C GLY A 29 16.74 4.65 -16.05
N ASP A 30 17.24 5.20 -14.95
CA ASP A 30 16.43 5.47 -13.77
C ASP A 30 15.68 6.81 -13.91
N GLN A 31 14.49 6.87 -13.31
CA GLN A 31 13.75 8.10 -13.08
C GLN A 31 13.54 8.30 -11.58
N VAL A 32 14.00 9.43 -11.05
CA VAL A 32 13.89 9.76 -9.61
C VAL A 32 13.12 11.06 -9.42
N ARG A 33 12.13 11.05 -8.52
CA ARG A 33 11.50 12.24 -7.92
C ARG A 33 11.85 12.24 -6.44
N GLN A 34 12.55 13.25 -5.96
CA GLN A 34 13.04 13.26 -4.58
C GLN A 34 12.93 14.63 -3.93
N HIS A 35 12.79 14.61 -2.60
CA HIS A 35 13.09 15.74 -1.73
C HIS A 35 14.41 15.50 -0.96
N SER A 36 14.65 14.26 -0.53
CA SER A 36 15.87 13.77 0.12
C SER A 36 16.07 12.29 -0.19
N GLU A 37 17.18 11.70 0.23
CA GLU A 37 17.42 10.26 0.06
C GLU A 37 16.36 9.39 0.77
N ALA A 38 15.88 9.82 1.94
CA ALA A 38 14.83 9.13 2.68
C ALA A 38 13.40 9.39 2.15
N CYS A 39 13.22 10.38 1.26
CA CYS A 39 11.93 10.79 0.71
C CYS A 39 12.00 10.88 -0.81
N GLN A 40 11.72 9.75 -1.47
CA GLN A 40 11.84 9.60 -2.92
C GLN A 40 10.81 8.63 -3.53
N GLN A 41 10.56 8.84 -4.82
CA GLN A 41 9.95 7.89 -5.73
C GLN A 41 10.92 7.60 -6.86
N ARG A 42 11.20 6.32 -7.11
CA ARG A 42 12.16 5.89 -8.11
C ARG A 42 11.59 4.79 -8.97
N ILE A 43 11.87 4.89 -10.26
CA ILE A 43 11.73 3.82 -11.24
C ILE A 43 13.14 3.47 -11.67
N ASP A 44 13.56 2.22 -11.52
CA ASP A 44 14.87 1.78 -11.98
C ASP A 44 14.86 1.40 -13.48
N ALA A 45 16.04 1.14 -14.04
CA ALA A 45 16.18 0.70 -15.43
C ALA A 45 15.43 -0.60 -15.79
N ASN A 46 15.07 -1.43 -14.80
CA ASN A 46 14.27 -2.66 -14.98
C ASN A 46 12.76 -2.40 -14.87
N GLY A 47 12.36 -1.17 -14.54
CA GLY A 47 10.97 -0.77 -14.33
C GLY A 47 10.45 -1.06 -12.92
N ASN A 48 11.30 -1.38 -11.95
CA ASN A 48 10.87 -1.56 -10.56
C ASN A 48 10.56 -0.19 -9.93
N TRP A 49 9.44 -0.12 -9.21
CA TRP A 49 9.00 1.08 -8.50
C TRP A 49 9.36 1.02 -7.02
N LEU A 50 9.97 2.09 -6.51
CA LEU A 50 10.20 2.34 -5.09
C LEU A 50 9.47 3.62 -4.69
N ARG A 51 8.69 3.57 -3.62
CA ARG A 51 8.12 4.75 -2.94
C ARG A 51 8.55 4.72 -1.47
N GLN A 52 9.34 5.69 -1.07
CA GLN A 52 9.86 5.82 0.29
C GLN A 52 9.64 7.23 0.82
N THR A 53 9.23 7.35 2.08
CA THR A 53 9.07 8.63 2.77
C THR A 53 9.07 8.42 4.28
N ASP A 54 9.64 9.37 5.01
CA ASP A 54 9.51 9.49 6.46
C ASP A 54 8.21 10.21 6.86
N GLY A 55 7.50 10.78 5.87
CA GLY A 55 6.24 11.47 6.04
C GLY A 55 5.02 10.57 5.84
N LYS A 56 3.88 11.22 5.58
CA LYS A 56 2.60 10.53 5.35
C LYS A 56 2.40 10.24 3.85
N ILE A 57 1.94 9.03 3.55
CA ILE A 57 1.35 8.67 2.26
C ILE A 57 -0.18 8.81 2.36
N LEU A 58 -0.79 9.49 1.39
CA LEU A 58 -2.24 9.62 1.28
C LEU A 58 -2.65 9.40 -0.18
N ASP A 59 -3.26 8.26 -0.45
CA ASP A 59 -3.77 7.93 -1.77
C ASP A 59 -5.30 8.09 -1.76
N LYS A 60 -5.81 8.94 -2.66
CA LYS A 60 -7.24 9.21 -2.83
C LYS A 60 -7.61 8.91 -4.26
N ALA A 61 -8.53 7.98 -4.45
CA ALA A 61 -9.02 7.57 -5.75
C ALA A 61 -10.52 7.32 -5.68
N ILE A 62 -11.20 7.52 -6.80
CA ILE A 62 -12.60 7.11 -6.97
C ILE A 62 -12.66 5.58 -7.03
N GLU A 63 -11.78 4.97 -7.83
CA GLU A 63 -11.67 3.52 -8.02
C GLU A 63 -10.19 3.11 -8.05
N PRO A 64 -9.60 2.72 -6.90
CA PRO A 64 -8.27 2.12 -6.87
C PRO A 64 -8.33 0.62 -7.14
N GLU A 65 -7.49 0.12 -8.05
CA GLU A 65 -7.32 -1.30 -8.34
C GLU A 65 -5.86 -1.73 -8.13
N VAL A 66 -5.67 -2.91 -7.55
CA VAL A 66 -4.34 -3.50 -7.32
C VAL A 66 -4.40 -4.97 -7.69
N GLU A 67 -3.74 -5.33 -8.79
CA GLU A 67 -3.58 -6.70 -9.24
C GLU A 67 -2.13 -7.13 -9.10
N THR A 68 -1.91 -8.25 -8.43
CA THR A 68 -0.57 -8.85 -8.28
C THR A 68 -0.69 -10.34 -7.99
N ILE A 69 0.32 -11.09 -8.41
CA ILE A 69 0.46 -12.51 -8.07
C ILE A 69 0.82 -12.67 -6.58
N GLY A 70 1.52 -11.70 -6.00
CA GLY A 70 1.92 -11.71 -4.59
C GLY A 70 1.92 -10.31 -3.99
N ASN A 71 1.33 -10.18 -2.80
CA ASN A 71 1.35 -8.95 -2.01
C ASN A 71 1.81 -9.27 -0.58
N THR A 72 2.79 -8.52 -0.07
CA THR A 72 3.25 -8.63 1.32
C THR A 72 3.18 -7.26 1.96
N GLU A 73 2.35 -7.14 2.99
CA GLU A 73 2.17 -5.90 3.73
C GLU A 73 2.55 -6.13 5.19
N ARG A 74 3.33 -5.21 5.75
CA ARG A 74 3.71 -5.23 7.16
C ARG A 74 3.33 -3.91 7.79
N PHE A 75 2.52 -3.99 8.84
CA PHE A 75 2.06 -2.83 9.59
C PHE A 75 2.36 -3.03 11.07
N GLN A 76 2.68 -1.93 11.77
CA GLN A 76 2.63 -1.92 13.23
C GLN A 76 1.16 -1.85 13.70
N SER A 77 0.34 -1.07 12.99
CA SER A 77 -1.11 -0.94 13.19
C SER A 77 -1.80 -0.80 11.85
N HIS A 78 -2.95 -1.47 11.68
CA HIS A 78 -3.74 -1.43 10.46
C HIS A 78 -5.22 -1.28 10.80
N ALA A 79 -5.88 -0.33 10.15
CA ALA A 79 -7.31 -0.09 10.27
C ALA A 79 -7.89 0.15 8.88
N ARG A 80 -9.04 -0.48 8.60
CA ARG A 80 -9.78 -0.32 7.35
C ARG A 80 -11.25 -0.11 7.67
N THR A 81 -11.80 1.00 7.17
CA THR A 81 -13.22 1.29 7.20
C THR A 81 -13.82 0.97 5.84
N VAL A 82 -14.93 0.25 5.82
CA VAL A 82 -15.66 -0.11 4.61
C VAL A 82 -17.13 0.20 4.86
N ASP A 83 -17.70 1.08 4.05
CA ASP A 83 -19.04 1.63 4.32
C ASP A 83 -20.17 0.71 3.88
N ASP A 84 -19.96 -0.09 2.82
CA ASP A 84 -20.95 -1.01 2.28
C ASP A 84 -20.60 -2.48 2.62
N HIS A 85 -19.78 -3.14 1.79
CA HIS A 85 -19.37 -4.52 2.03
C HIS A 85 -17.91 -4.79 1.65
N SER A 86 -17.29 -5.77 2.31
CA SER A 86 -15.93 -6.24 2.01
C SER A 86 -15.95 -7.72 1.66
N SER A 87 -15.63 -8.06 0.42
CA SER A 87 -15.46 -9.45 -0.03
C SER A 87 -13.98 -9.85 -0.04
N LYS A 88 -13.68 -11.08 0.37
CA LYS A 88 -12.33 -11.67 0.23
C LYS A 88 -12.48 -13.15 -0.10
N SER A 89 -12.12 -13.51 -1.33
CA SER A 89 -12.02 -14.92 -1.73
C SER A 89 -10.60 -15.42 -1.49
N VAL A 90 -10.47 -16.62 -0.92
CA VAL A 90 -9.18 -17.25 -0.65
C VAL A 90 -9.27 -18.69 -1.17
N GLY A 91 -8.49 -19.01 -2.21
CA GLY A 91 -8.46 -20.37 -2.77
C GLY A 91 -7.74 -21.39 -1.89
N GLY A 92 -6.88 -20.93 -0.98
CA GLY A 92 -6.17 -21.76 0.00
C GLY A 92 -6.53 -21.39 1.44
N THR A 93 -5.53 -21.36 2.32
CA THR A 93 -5.72 -21.07 3.75
C THR A 93 -5.50 -19.59 4.06
N LYS A 94 -6.43 -19.00 4.82
CA LYS A 94 -6.26 -17.68 5.44
C LYS A 94 -5.97 -17.86 6.93
N THR A 95 -4.74 -17.59 7.34
CA THR A 95 -4.32 -17.65 8.75
C THR A 95 -4.44 -16.27 9.40
N LEU A 96 -5.02 -16.21 10.58
CA LEU A 96 -5.10 -15.02 11.43
C LEU A 96 -4.67 -15.43 12.84
N GLU A 97 -3.61 -14.81 13.34
CA GLU A 97 -3.06 -15.10 14.66
C GLU A 97 -3.06 -13.83 15.51
N ALA A 98 -3.45 -13.96 16.77
CA ALA A 98 -3.40 -12.90 17.76
C ALA A 98 -2.90 -13.51 19.06
N LEU A 99 -1.92 -12.85 19.68
CA LEU A 99 -1.45 -13.22 21.02
C LEU A 99 -2.48 -12.90 22.12
N GLY A 100 -3.38 -11.96 21.85
CA GLY A 100 -4.46 -11.56 22.74
C GLY A 100 -5.78 -12.23 22.37
N ALA A 101 -6.74 -11.40 21.95
CA ALA A 101 -8.06 -11.86 21.55
C ALA A 101 -8.39 -11.41 20.13
N PHE A 102 -9.14 -12.26 19.42
CA PHE A 102 -9.95 -11.84 18.30
C PHE A 102 -11.37 -11.62 18.78
N TYR A 103 -11.98 -10.52 18.35
CA TYR A 103 -13.40 -10.26 18.59
C TYR A 103 -14.06 -9.88 17.27
N ILE A 104 -15.25 -10.43 17.06
CA ILE A 104 -16.16 -10.04 16.00
C ILE A 104 -17.38 -9.48 16.72
N VAL A 105 -17.75 -8.26 16.35
CA VAL A 105 -18.92 -7.56 16.92
C VAL A 105 -19.79 -7.16 15.78
N ASP A 106 -21.09 -7.37 15.91
CA ASP A 106 -22.07 -6.84 14.99
C ASP A 106 -22.55 -5.45 15.41
N LYS A 107 -23.44 -4.85 14.62
CA LYS A 107 -23.99 -3.51 14.91
C LYS A 107 -24.91 -3.47 16.14
N PHE A 108 -25.32 -4.61 16.69
CA PHE A 108 -26.20 -4.67 17.86
C PHE A 108 -25.43 -4.77 19.17
N GLY A 109 -24.08 -4.75 19.11
CA GLY A 109 -23.23 -4.87 20.28
C GLY A 109 -23.21 -6.28 20.88
N GLU A 110 -23.82 -7.25 20.19
CA GLU A 110 -23.70 -8.64 20.58
C GLU A 110 -22.31 -9.12 20.20
N ARG A 111 -21.54 -9.55 21.20
CA ARG A 111 -20.28 -10.27 20.98
C ARG A 111 -20.63 -11.62 20.39
N ILE A 112 -20.42 -11.79 19.09
CA ILE A 112 -20.43 -13.12 18.49
C ILE A 112 -19.07 -13.75 18.78
N THR A 113 -18.92 -14.30 19.99
CA THR A 113 -17.79 -15.17 20.34
C THR A 113 -18.03 -16.56 19.75
N SER A 114 -18.13 -16.67 18.43
CA SER A 114 -18.19 -17.96 17.76
C SER A 114 -16.76 -18.44 17.50
N VAL A 115 -16.31 -19.44 18.27
CA VAL A 115 -15.19 -20.28 17.82
C VAL A 115 -15.75 -21.14 16.69
N LEU A 116 -15.43 -20.77 15.46
CA LEU A 116 -15.75 -21.59 14.29
C LEU A 116 -14.77 -22.77 14.28
N HIS A 117 -15.24 -23.93 14.72
CA HIS A 117 -14.49 -25.17 14.61
C HIS A 117 -14.78 -25.79 13.24
N TRP A 118 -13.73 -25.94 12.42
CA TRP A 118 -13.82 -26.65 11.15
C TRP A 118 -13.65 -28.15 11.39
N SER A 119 -14.67 -28.95 11.03
CA SER A 119 -14.56 -30.41 10.94
C SER A 119 -14.90 -30.88 9.54
N ALA A 120 -14.38 -32.05 9.15
CA ALA A 120 -14.66 -32.71 7.86
C ALA A 120 -16.16 -32.99 7.59
N ARG A 121 -17.05 -32.75 8.55
CA ARG A 121 -18.51 -32.92 8.46
C ARG A 121 -19.31 -31.63 8.26
N GLY A 122 -18.63 -30.49 8.08
CA GLY A 122 -19.26 -29.21 7.78
C GLY A 122 -19.14 -28.16 8.88
N TRP A 123 -19.81 -27.02 8.68
CA TRP A 123 -19.80 -25.88 9.58
C TRP A 123 -20.54 -26.22 10.89
N HIS A 124 -19.81 -26.23 12.00
CA HIS A 124 -20.40 -26.30 13.33
C HIS A 124 -20.09 -25.01 14.08
N ALA A 125 -21.12 -24.17 14.26
CA ALA A 125 -21.04 -23.01 15.14
C ALA A 125 -21.20 -23.49 16.58
N PHE A 126 -20.11 -23.49 17.36
CA PHE A 126 -20.20 -23.70 18.80
C PHE A 126 -20.39 -22.35 19.48
N LYS A 127 -21.54 -22.17 20.14
CA LYS A 127 -21.79 -21.03 21.02
C LYS A 127 -20.99 -21.28 22.31
N CYS A 128 -19.80 -20.68 22.42
CA CYS A 128 -19.06 -20.69 23.68
C CYS A 128 -19.66 -19.62 24.61
N HIS A 129 -20.52 -20.03 25.53
CA HIS A 129 -20.86 -19.19 26.68
C HIS A 129 -19.68 -19.20 27.65
N PHE A 130 -18.95 -18.09 27.74
CA PHE A 130 -18.10 -17.82 28.89
C PHE A 130 -19.02 -17.56 30.08
N ARG A 131 -18.90 -18.40 31.11
CA ARG A 131 -19.53 -18.18 32.41
C ARG A 131 -18.64 -17.26 33.25
#